data_AF-A0A3C1B1D3-F1
#
_entry.id   AF-A0A3C1B1D3-F1
#
_cell.length_a   1.000
_cell.length_b   1.000
_cell.length_c   1.000
_cell.angle_alpha   90.00
_cell.angle_beta   90.00
_cell.angle_gamma   90.00
#
_symmetry.space_group_name_H-M   'P 1'
#
loop_
_entity.id
_entity.type
_entity.pdbx_description
1 polymer ?
#
loop_
_entity_poly.entity_id
_entity_poly.type
_entity_poly.pdbx_seq_one_letter_code
_entity_poly.pdbx_strand_id
1 'polypeptide(L)'
;MSFFKHQSNKVQQPEPMEVTHEPLALDDEQRVKVLSPGMLVFKRFISNRLAIVGTICITAMFLFSFIGGWLMPYGEDEVFKHYVEMIKDYASVTENDQIRYTVAEGKEFPSVAQASFVLAANKKETTFSARNKQYTLEQLDDDFYIISALQEVASAGTTKDGYLVSLSPEFKAPRGFEAAFRQAIANKLESFTVNDTEYTVILQKKFYYAYISQIVASASLDIFDYISSETVATFEFQYKAQLAVLNNQTTFTADGLNFELKEEEGIILISQVTASGKTEYATISRYIVNPISSDIFLTIEFKDAAKVAIEEGKPKFTFNDGSGDKEYIIERKNTIWSIRSSASALVTLDFDQPSLTHLLGTDGNGMDILTRLMYGGRVSLMIGFIVVIIETLIGVILGGIAGYFGKWVDNLLMRLVDVFNSIPSTPLIIILGAMMDAMRIDPQIRMIYLMLILGFLGWPYIARLVRGQILSLREQEFMVAAEATGLSVNRKIFRHLVPNVIPQLIVVSTMSLGGVILTESVLSFLGLGVKYPFASWGNIINAVSNVFVMTNYWFVWIPAGFCILITVLGFNFIGDGLRDAFDPKMKR
;
A
#
# COMPACT_ATOMS: atom_id res chain seq x y z
N MET A 1 -45.91 50.21 89.43
CA MET A 1 -46.20 48.92 90.09
C MET A 1 -44.84 48.29 90.38
N SER A 2 -44.40 48.41 91.62
CA SER A 2 -43.01 48.25 92.07
C SER A 2 -42.86 47.03 92.95
N PHE A 3 -41.74 46.33 92.74
CA PHE A 3 -41.10 45.29 93.53
C PHE A 3 -41.36 45.32 95.05
N PHE A 4 -41.52 44.13 95.67
CA PHE A 4 -40.63 43.54 96.70
C PHE A 4 -41.35 42.38 97.43
N LYS A 5 -40.73 41.17 97.51
CA LYS A 5 -40.38 40.52 98.79
C LYS A 5 -39.63 39.19 98.64
N HIS A 6 -38.54 39.10 99.40
CA HIS A 6 -37.83 37.91 99.86
C HIS A 6 -38.73 36.94 100.65
N GLN A 7 -38.42 35.63 100.61
CA GLN A 7 -37.79 34.87 101.70
C GLN A 7 -37.70 33.37 101.33
N SER A 8 -36.49 32.81 101.38
CA SER A 8 -36.05 31.81 102.36
C SER A 8 -36.62 30.40 102.14
N ASN A 9 -35.78 29.48 101.65
CA ASN A 9 -36.01 28.06 101.88
C ASN A 9 -34.73 27.39 102.37
N LYS A 10 -34.91 26.61 103.43
CA LYS A 10 -33.89 26.09 104.33
C LYS A 10 -33.07 24.95 103.70
N VAL A 11 -31.83 24.89 104.19
CA VAL A 11 -30.81 23.86 104.05
C VAL A 11 -31.33 22.47 104.41
N GLN A 12 -31.02 21.48 103.58
CA GLN A 12 -31.03 20.07 103.94
C GLN A 12 -29.65 19.48 103.61
N GLN A 13 -28.98 18.93 104.62
CA GLN A 13 -27.65 18.33 104.54
C GLN A 13 -27.69 16.98 103.78
N PRO A 14 -26.59 16.57 103.12
CA PRO A 14 -26.58 15.44 102.19
C PRO A 14 -26.45 14.07 102.89
N GLU A 15 -27.04 13.04 102.29
CA GLU A 15 -26.72 11.62 102.57
C GLU A 15 -25.28 11.31 102.13
N PRO A 16 -24.54 10.44 102.86
CA PRO A 16 -23.16 10.13 102.53
C PRO A 16 -23.09 9.22 101.29
N MET A 17 -22.58 9.74 100.17
CA MET A 17 -22.14 8.90 99.04
C MET A 17 -20.79 8.28 99.37
N GLU A 18 -20.81 6.96 99.45
CA GLU A 18 -19.68 6.05 99.55
C GLU A 18 -18.68 6.34 98.41
N VAL A 19 -17.52 6.91 98.75
CA VAL A 19 -16.44 7.15 97.79
C VAL A 19 -15.68 5.83 97.63
N THR A 20 -16.02 5.07 96.59
CA THR A 20 -15.15 3.99 96.10
C THR A 20 -13.86 4.62 95.59
N HIS A 21 -12.76 4.42 96.33
CA HIS A 21 -11.43 4.68 95.82
C HIS A 21 -11.11 3.63 94.74
N GLU A 22 -11.53 3.85 93.50
CA GLU A 22 -10.83 3.27 92.37
C GLU A 22 -9.46 3.97 92.27
N PRO A 23 -8.34 3.24 92.37
CA PRO A 23 -7.07 3.80 91.99
C PRO A 23 -7.15 4.07 90.48
N LEU A 24 -7.17 5.34 90.08
CA LEU A 24 -6.87 5.76 88.71
C LEU A 24 -5.53 5.14 88.33
N ALA A 25 -5.59 3.99 87.66
CA ALA A 25 -4.43 3.34 87.11
C ALA A 25 -3.84 4.28 86.06
N LEU A 26 -2.60 4.68 86.27
CA LEU A 26 -1.75 5.42 85.34
C LEU A 26 -1.40 4.61 84.07
N ASP A 27 -2.27 3.68 83.64
CA ASP A 27 -2.03 2.75 82.54
C ASP A 27 -2.75 3.13 81.23
N ASP A 28 -3.68 4.09 81.27
CA ASP A 28 -4.45 4.50 80.07
C ASP A 28 -3.72 5.50 79.15
N GLU A 29 -2.54 6.01 79.52
CA GLU A 29 -1.74 6.88 78.66
C GLU A 29 -0.84 6.12 77.66
N GLN A 30 -0.70 4.80 77.77
CA GLN A 30 0.28 4.03 76.97
C GLN A 30 -0.32 2.98 76.04
N ARG A 31 -0.97 3.41 74.95
CA ARG A 31 -0.80 2.76 73.63
C ARG A 31 -1.36 3.56 72.45
N VAL A 32 -1.15 4.88 72.38
CA VAL A 32 -1.27 5.57 71.10
C VAL A 32 -0.10 5.11 70.23
N LYS A 33 -0.33 4.12 69.36
CA LYS A 33 0.65 3.65 68.39
C LYS A 33 0.96 4.83 67.46
N VAL A 34 2.03 5.57 67.77
CA VAL A 34 2.45 6.73 66.99
C VAL A 34 2.90 6.21 65.63
N LEU A 35 1.98 6.28 64.66
CA LEU A 35 2.26 5.86 63.29
C LEU A 35 3.37 6.75 62.73
N SER A 36 4.33 6.15 62.02
CA SER A 36 5.35 6.94 61.33
C SER A 36 4.68 7.92 60.34
N PRO A 37 5.30 9.06 60.02
CA PRO A 37 4.75 10.02 59.06
C PRO A 37 4.32 9.37 57.74
N GLY A 38 5.11 8.41 57.22
CA GLY A 38 4.77 7.65 56.03
C GLY A 38 3.53 6.74 56.20
N MET A 39 3.39 6.07 57.35
CA MET A 39 2.20 5.25 57.63
C MET A 39 0.94 6.10 57.80
N LEU A 40 1.05 7.33 58.33
CA LEU A 40 -0.07 8.27 58.40
C LEU A 40 -0.56 8.68 57.01
N VAL A 41 0.38 9.03 56.12
CA VAL A 41 0.07 9.35 54.72
C VAL A 41 -0.56 8.13 54.03
N PHE A 42 0.02 6.94 54.16
CA PHE A 42 -0.53 5.72 53.57
C PHE A 42 -1.96 5.41 54.05
N LYS A 43 -2.21 5.54 55.36
CA LYS A 43 -3.56 5.35 55.93
C LYS A 43 -4.55 6.37 55.36
N ARG A 44 -4.14 7.62 55.20
CA ARG A 44 -4.98 8.68 54.60
C ARG A 44 -5.24 8.41 53.12
N PHE A 45 -4.22 7.99 52.37
CA PHE A 45 -4.33 7.63 50.97
C PHE A 45 -5.34 6.50 50.76
N ILE A 46 -5.23 5.39 51.50
CA ILE A 46 -6.19 4.28 51.44
C ILE A 46 -7.59 4.69 51.91
N SER A 47 -7.71 5.69 52.77
CA SER A 47 -9.04 6.18 53.16
C SER A 47 -9.75 6.99 52.06
N ASN A 48 -9.04 7.41 51.01
CA ASN A 48 -9.60 8.13 49.87
C ASN A 48 -10.11 7.14 48.80
N ARG A 49 -11.42 7.17 48.55
CA ARG A 49 -12.08 6.27 47.58
C ARG A 49 -11.59 6.48 46.15
N LEU A 50 -11.42 7.74 45.73
CA LEU A 50 -10.95 8.05 44.38
C LEU A 50 -9.51 7.57 44.18
N ALA A 51 -8.66 7.74 45.20
CA ALA A 51 -7.29 7.27 45.19
C ALA A 51 -7.19 5.74 45.01
N ILE A 52 -8.03 4.98 45.71
CA ILE A 52 -8.11 3.51 45.55
C ILE A 52 -8.54 3.15 44.12
N VAL A 53 -9.60 3.78 43.61
CA VAL A 53 -10.09 3.52 42.24
C VAL A 53 -8.98 3.78 41.23
N GLY A 54 -8.29 4.93 41.33
CA GLY A 54 -7.17 5.26 40.46
C GLY A 54 -6.04 4.23 40.55
N THR A 55 -5.70 3.79 41.76
CA THR A 55 -4.67 2.76 41.98
C THR A 55 -5.04 1.43 41.31
N ILE A 56 -6.30 1.01 41.44
CA ILE A 56 -6.81 -0.21 40.80
C ILE A 56 -6.74 -0.07 39.27
N CYS A 57 -7.21 1.05 38.73
CA CYS A 57 -7.16 1.34 37.30
C CYS A 57 -5.72 1.28 36.76
N ILE A 58 -4.77 1.98 37.39
CA ILE A 58 -3.37 1.98 36.94
C ILE A 58 -2.73 0.60 37.09
N THR A 59 -3.02 -0.12 38.18
CA THR A 59 -2.50 -1.50 38.35
C THR A 59 -3.04 -2.41 37.24
N ALA A 60 -4.34 -2.34 36.95
CA ALA A 60 -4.94 -3.09 35.86
C ALA A 60 -4.35 -2.71 34.49
N MET A 61 -4.14 -1.42 34.22
CA MET A 61 -3.52 -0.95 32.97
C MET A 61 -2.05 -1.37 32.86
N PHE A 62 -1.32 -1.41 33.97
CA PHE A 62 0.06 -1.88 33.99
C PHE A 62 0.12 -3.39 33.71
N LEU A 63 -0.75 -4.18 34.34
CA LEU A 63 -0.87 -5.62 34.07
C LEU A 63 -1.28 -5.88 32.61
N PHE A 64 -2.32 -5.18 32.13
CA PHE A 64 -2.78 -5.26 30.75
C PHE A 64 -1.65 -4.93 29.76
N SER A 65 -0.89 -3.88 30.02
CA SER A 65 0.18 -3.45 29.13
C SER A 65 1.38 -4.40 29.20
N PHE A 66 1.96 -4.61 30.39
CA PHE A 66 3.23 -5.33 30.55
C PHE A 66 3.09 -6.85 30.54
N ILE A 67 1.96 -7.41 30.98
CA ILE A 67 1.74 -8.86 31.00
C ILE A 67 0.89 -9.31 29.82
N GLY A 68 -0.04 -8.46 29.34
CA GLY A 68 -0.99 -8.84 28.29
C GLY A 68 -0.33 -9.38 27.01
N GLY A 69 0.74 -8.73 26.54
CA GLY A 69 1.47 -9.21 25.35
C GLY A 69 2.11 -10.59 25.49
N TRP A 70 2.27 -11.14 26.70
CA TRP A 70 2.72 -12.52 26.92
C TRP A 70 1.57 -13.53 26.92
N LEU A 71 0.34 -13.08 27.18
CA LEU A 71 -0.86 -13.92 27.15
C LEU A 71 -1.41 -14.08 25.73
N MET A 72 -1.10 -13.14 24.82
CA MET A 72 -1.57 -13.19 23.44
C MET A 72 -0.69 -14.11 22.59
N PRO A 73 -1.28 -14.87 21.66
CA PRO A 73 -0.53 -15.77 20.77
C PRO A 73 0.20 -15.04 19.63
N TYR A 74 -0.03 -13.73 19.48
CA TYR A 74 0.39 -12.94 18.32
C TYR A 74 1.51 -11.94 18.64
N GLY A 75 2.31 -11.61 17.63
CA GLY A 75 3.29 -10.50 17.68
C GLY A 75 2.64 -9.12 17.57
N GLU A 76 3.36 -8.07 18.00
CA GLU A 76 2.88 -6.67 17.90
C GLU A 76 2.73 -6.17 16.45
N ASP A 77 3.61 -6.65 15.57
CA ASP A 77 3.72 -6.30 14.15
C ASP A 77 3.33 -7.47 13.22
N GLU A 78 2.70 -8.51 13.76
CA GLU A 78 2.26 -9.68 12.99
C GLU A 78 1.07 -9.34 12.09
N VAL A 79 1.24 -9.53 10.79
CA VAL A 79 0.25 -9.20 9.76
C VAL A 79 -0.49 -10.47 9.33
N PHE A 80 -1.80 -10.51 9.60
CA PHE A 80 -2.68 -11.61 9.23
C PHE A 80 -3.18 -11.46 7.79
N LYS A 81 -3.20 -12.57 7.06
CA LYS A 81 -3.58 -12.61 5.64
C LYS A 81 -4.49 -13.78 5.37
N HIS A 82 -5.39 -13.65 4.39
CA HIS A 82 -6.29 -14.70 3.95
C HIS A 82 -6.38 -14.75 2.42
N TYR A 83 -6.82 -15.87 1.88
CA TYR A 83 -7.07 -16.00 0.45
C TYR A 83 -8.47 -15.51 0.11
N VAL A 84 -8.55 -14.61 -0.86
CA VAL A 84 -9.80 -14.17 -1.48
C VAL A 84 -9.80 -14.65 -2.92
N GLU A 85 -10.90 -15.28 -3.35
CA GLU A 85 -11.13 -15.50 -4.77
C GLU A 85 -11.54 -14.19 -5.42
N MET A 86 -10.71 -13.71 -6.35
CA MET A 86 -11.01 -12.53 -7.13
C MET A 86 -11.01 -12.87 -8.61
N ILE A 87 -11.96 -12.30 -9.34
CA ILE A 87 -11.99 -12.38 -10.79
C ILE A 87 -10.91 -11.42 -11.31
N LYS A 88 -9.89 -11.96 -11.97
CA LYS A 88 -8.81 -11.17 -12.59
C LYS A 88 -8.80 -11.40 -14.09
N ASP A 89 -8.42 -10.36 -14.83
CA ASP A 89 -8.08 -10.52 -16.25
C ASP A 89 -6.90 -11.50 -16.36
N TYR A 90 -6.98 -12.43 -17.32
CA TYR A 90 -6.01 -13.52 -17.53
C TYR A 90 -5.41 -13.43 -18.94
N ALA A 91 -6.26 -13.25 -19.94
CA ALA A 91 -5.86 -13.06 -21.33
C ALA A 91 -6.74 -12.02 -22.00
N SER A 92 -6.26 -11.48 -23.11
CA SER A 92 -7.03 -10.62 -24.00
C SER A 92 -7.05 -11.22 -25.38
N VAL A 93 -8.21 -11.12 -26.03
CA VAL A 93 -8.38 -11.50 -27.43
C VAL A 93 -8.74 -10.25 -28.21
N THR A 94 -8.05 -10.01 -29.31
CA THR A 94 -8.32 -8.88 -30.21
C THR A 94 -8.57 -9.42 -31.61
N GLU A 95 -9.66 -9.00 -32.22
CA GLU A 95 -9.92 -9.29 -33.64
C GLU A 95 -8.98 -8.44 -34.50
N ASN A 96 -8.25 -9.10 -35.41
CA ASN A 96 -7.30 -8.44 -36.29
C ASN A 96 -8.02 -7.72 -37.42
N ASP A 97 -7.89 -6.39 -37.45
CA ASP A 97 -8.43 -5.51 -38.48
C ASP A 97 -7.34 -5.01 -39.46
N GLN A 98 -6.11 -5.52 -39.33
CA GLN A 98 -4.97 -5.08 -40.14
C GLN A 98 -4.46 -6.18 -41.06
N ILE A 99 -4.27 -5.82 -42.34
CA ILE A 99 -3.69 -6.71 -43.35
C ILE A 99 -2.22 -7.02 -42.98
N ARG A 100 -1.91 -8.30 -42.89
CA ARG A 100 -0.56 -8.86 -42.73
C ARG A 100 0.00 -9.22 -44.08
N TYR A 101 1.31 -9.03 -44.24
CA TYR A 101 2.02 -9.32 -45.49
C TYR A 101 2.99 -10.46 -45.30
N THR A 102 2.96 -11.41 -46.23
CA THR A 102 3.94 -12.50 -46.30
C THR A 102 4.69 -12.37 -47.62
N VAL A 103 6.00 -12.17 -47.54
CA VAL A 103 6.84 -11.90 -48.71
C VAL A 103 7.44 -13.21 -49.21
N ALA A 104 7.38 -13.43 -50.52
CA ALA A 104 7.98 -14.60 -51.15
C ALA A 104 9.50 -14.64 -50.94
N GLU A 105 10.07 -15.84 -50.80
CA GLU A 105 11.48 -16.02 -50.51
C GLU A 105 12.37 -15.33 -51.57
N GLY A 106 13.33 -14.52 -51.11
CA GLY A 106 14.22 -13.76 -51.99
C GLY A 106 13.57 -12.60 -52.74
N LYS A 107 12.31 -12.24 -52.42
CA LYS A 107 11.63 -11.04 -52.94
C LYS A 107 11.55 -9.93 -51.89
N GLU A 108 11.18 -8.74 -52.33
CA GLU A 108 11.00 -7.58 -51.46
C GLU A 108 9.63 -6.94 -51.67
N PHE A 109 8.92 -6.70 -50.56
CA PHE A 109 7.71 -5.91 -50.55
C PHE A 109 7.79 -4.82 -49.46
N PRO A 110 8.42 -3.67 -49.78
CA PRO A 110 8.74 -2.65 -48.78
C PRO A 110 7.50 -1.93 -48.27
N SER A 111 7.58 -1.33 -47.08
CA SER A 111 6.46 -0.63 -46.42
C SER A 111 5.80 0.46 -47.29
N VAL A 112 6.56 1.10 -48.20
CA VAL A 112 5.99 2.06 -49.15
C VAL A 112 5.06 1.39 -50.17
N ALA A 113 5.42 0.19 -50.65
CA ALA A 113 4.57 -0.59 -51.55
C ALA A 113 3.35 -1.13 -50.80
N GLN A 114 3.50 -1.54 -49.53
CA GLN A 114 2.39 -1.94 -48.66
C GLN A 114 1.36 -0.80 -48.50
N ALA A 115 1.81 0.43 -48.22
CA ALA A 115 0.92 1.58 -48.09
C ALA A 115 0.17 1.90 -49.41
N SER A 116 0.87 1.81 -50.55
CA SER A 116 0.25 2.00 -51.87
C SER A 116 -0.74 0.89 -52.21
N PHE A 117 -0.47 -0.36 -51.80
CA PHE A 117 -1.40 -1.48 -51.93
C PHE A 117 -2.71 -1.22 -51.17
N VAL A 118 -2.64 -0.83 -49.89
CA VAL A 118 -3.85 -0.55 -49.08
C VAL A 118 -4.73 0.51 -49.74
N LEU A 119 -4.10 1.56 -50.29
CA LEU A 119 -4.83 2.61 -51.02
C LEU A 119 -5.50 2.07 -52.29
N ALA A 120 -4.80 1.22 -53.05
CA ALA A 120 -5.31 0.63 -54.29
C ALA A 120 -6.45 -0.37 -54.02
N ALA A 121 -6.28 -1.25 -53.02
CA ALA A 121 -7.30 -2.19 -52.56
C ALA A 121 -8.57 -1.45 -52.11
N ASN A 122 -8.44 -0.40 -51.29
CA ASN A 122 -9.58 0.42 -50.86
C ASN A 122 -10.32 1.11 -52.03
N LYS A 123 -9.60 1.42 -53.12
CA LYS A 123 -10.17 2.01 -54.35
C LYS A 123 -10.65 0.97 -55.36
N LYS A 124 -10.46 -0.33 -55.08
CA LYS A 124 -10.74 -1.45 -56.01
C LYS A 124 -9.94 -1.33 -57.32
N GLU A 125 -8.73 -0.79 -57.26
CA GLU A 125 -7.78 -0.76 -58.38
C GLU A 125 -7.05 -2.11 -58.48
N THR A 126 -6.81 -2.61 -59.69
CA THR A 126 -6.09 -3.89 -59.93
C THR A 126 -4.58 -3.71 -60.12
N THR A 127 -4.13 -2.46 -60.21
CA THR A 127 -2.72 -2.10 -60.41
C THR A 127 -2.35 -0.90 -59.56
N PHE A 128 -1.10 -0.87 -59.10
CA PHE A 128 -0.56 0.27 -58.36
C PHE A 128 0.93 0.44 -58.61
N SER A 129 1.48 1.59 -58.23
CA SER A 129 2.90 1.88 -58.40
C SER A 129 3.52 2.38 -57.10
N ALA A 130 4.75 1.93 -56.83
CA ALA A 130 5.53 2.37 -55.69
C ALA A 130 7.02 2.47 -56.07
N ARG A 131 7.65 3.62 -55.83
CA ARG A 131 9.08 3.88 -56.08
C ARG A 131 9.57 3.36 -57.46
N ASN A 132 8.85 3.71 -58.54
CA ASN A 132 9.13 3.31 -59.92
C ASN A 132 8.99 1.81 -60.25
N LYS A 133 8.44 0.99 -59.34
CA LYS A 133 8.00 -0.37 -59.64
C LYS A 133 6.48 -0.40 -59.82
N GLN A 134 5.99 -1.18 -60.77
CA GLN A 134 4.57 -1.44 -60.95
C GLN A 134 4.22 -2.79 -60.34
N TYR A 135 3.06 -2.84 -59.70
CA TYR A 135 2.52 -4.00 -59.05
C TYR A 135 1.09 -4.23 -59.55
N THR A 136 0.71 -5.49 -59.65
CA THR A 136 -0.68 -5.92 -59.79
C THR A 136 -1.13 -6.48 -58.45
N LEU A 137 -2.41 -6.28 -58.14
CA LEU A 137 -3.05 -6.94 -57.01
C LEU A 137 -4.25 -7.73 -57.54
N GLU A 138 -4.33 -8.98 -57.11
CA GLU A 138 -5.43 -9.87 -57.40
C GLU A 138 -6.14 -10.18 -56.08
N GLN A 139 -7.40 -9.81 -56.00
CA GLN A 139 -8.24 -10.14 -54.86
C GLN A 139 -8.77 -11.56 -55.05
N LEU A 140 -8.37 -12.48 -54.18
CA LEU A 140 -8.83 -13.87 -54.20
C LEU A 140 -10.03 -14.10 -53.29
N ASP A 141 -10.11 -13.34 -52.19
CA ASP A 141 -11.24 -13.33 -51.25
C ASP A 141 -11.43 -11.92 -50.69
N ASP A 142 -12.48 -11.68 -49.90
CA ASP A 142 -12.74 -10.40 -49.26
C ASP A 142 -11.52 -9.90 -48.46
N ASP A 143 -10.81 -10.83 -47.82
CA ASP A 143 -9.70 -10.54 -46.92
C ASP A 143 -8.36 -11.15 -47.34
N PHE A 144 -8.24 -11.68 -48.58
CA PHE A 144 -7.02 -12.32 -49.10
C PHE A 144 -6.65 -11.82 -50.51
N TYR A 145 -5.41 -11.35 -50.65
CA TYR A 145 -4.87 -10.74 -51.86
C TYR A 145 -3.51 -11.34 -52.24
N ILE A 146 -3.28 -11.50 -53.54
CA ILE A 146 -1.95 -11.75 -54.11
C ILE A 146 -1.42 -10.46 -54.68
N ILE A 147 -0.16 -10.17 -54.38
CA ILE A 147 0.56 -9.03 -54.93
C ILE A 147 1.68 -9.54 -55.81
N SER A 148 1.65 -9.13 -57.08
CA SER A 148 2.68 -9.46 -58.05
C SER A 148 3.41 -8.21 -58.53
N ALA A 149 4.73 -8.29 -58.65
CA ALA A 149 5.54 -7.25 -59.27
C ALA A 149 5.62 -7.49 -60.77
N LEU A 150 5.44 -6.42 -61.54
CA LEU A 150 5.65 -6.45 -62.99
C LEU A 150 7.14 -6.28 -63.28
N GLN A 151 7.78 -7.34 -63.76
CA GLN A 151 9.18 -7.30 -64.21
C GLN A 151 9.22 -7.06 -65.72
N GLU A 152 9.91 -6.00 -66.14
CA GLU A 152 10.07 -5.67 -67.56
C GLU A 152 10.96 -6.73 -68.26
N VAL A 153 10.41 -7.37 -69.29
CA VAL A 153 11.11 -8.41 -70.06
C VAL A 153 11.48 -7.98 -71.47
N ALA A 154 10.75 -7.01 -72.04
CA ALA A 154 11.07 -6.44 -73.34
C ALA A 154 10.45 -5.05 -73.51
N SER A 155 11.03 -4.24 -74.38
CA SER A 155 10.47 -2.99 -74.87
C SER A 155 10.39 -2.99 -76.39
N ALA A 156 9.45 -2.26 -76.97
CA ALA A 156 9.27 -2.13 -78.40
C ALA A 156 9.03 -0.68 -78.80
N GLY A 157 9.88 -0.19 -79.70
CA GLY A 157 9.75 1.15 -80.29
C GLY A 157 9.19 1.09 -81.71
N THR A 158 8.40 2.11 -82.08
CA THR A 158 7.89 2.25 -83.45
C THR A 158 9.00 2.71 -84.40
N THR A 159 9.18 1.99 -85.51
CA THR A 159 10.13 2.28 -86.59
C THR A 159 9.41 2.33 -87.95
N LYS A 160 10.11 2.73 -89.02
CA LYS A 160 9.52 2.76 -90.38
C LYS A 160 9.09 1.38 -90.90
N ASP A 161 9.71 0.32 -90.39
CA ASP A 161 9.50 -1.07 -90.82
C ASP A 161 8.70 -1.91 -89.80
N GLY A 162 8.00 -1.25 -88.87
CA GLY A 162 7.17 -1.90 -87.83
C GLY A 162 7.72 -1.65 -86.41
N TYR A 163 7.65 -2.65 -85.55
CA TYR A 163 8.06 -2.55 -84.15
C TYR A 163 9.42 -3.23 -83.92
N LEU A 164 10.40 -2.46 -83.45
CA LEU A 164 11.71 -2.99 -83.06
C LEU A 164 11.66 -3.42 -81.59
N VAL A 165 11.75 -4.73 -81.33
CA VAL A 165 11.74 -5.32 -79.98
C VAL A 165 13.16 -5.36 -79.44
N SER A 166 13.34 -4.89 -78.21
CA SER A 166 14.57 -4.97 -77.41
C SER A 166 14.28 -5.77 -76.14
N LEU A 167 14.99 -6.88 -75.95
CA LEU A 167 14.80 -7.74 -74.77
C LEU A 167 15.61 -7.21 -73.58
N SER A 168 15.09 -7.39 -72.36
CA SER A 168 15.83 -7.11 -71.14
C SER A 168 17.05 -8.06 -71.03
N PRO A 169 18.22 -7.60 -70.53
CA PRO A 169 19.45 -8.40 -70.52
C PRO A 169 19.35 -9.77 -69.83
N GLU A 170 18.48 -9.88 -68.83
CA GLU A 170 18.28 -11.09 -68.03
C GLU A 170 17.18 -12.01 -68.60
N PHE A 171 16.43 -11.56 -69.60
CA PHE A 171 15.29 -12.31 -70.14
C PHE A 171 15.68 -13.20 -71.32
N LYS A 172 15.54 -14.52 -71.13
CA LYS A 172 15.68 -15.50 -72.20
C LYS A 172 14.32 -15.73 -72.88
N ALA A 173 14.08 -15.02 -73.98
CA ALA A 173 12.80 -15.08 -74.67
C ALA A 173 12.49 -16.49 -75.24
N PRO A 174 11.28 -17.04 -74.98
CA PRO A 174 10.87 -18.30 -75.58
C PRO A 174 10.67 -18.17 -77.10
N ARG A 175 10.76 -19.29 -77.83
CA ARG A 175 10.53 -19.31 -79.29
C ARG A 175 9.14 -18.74 -79.60
N GLY A 176 9.08 -17.72 -80.46
CA GLY A 176 7.83 -17.05 -80.85
C GLY A 176 7.47 -15.82 -80.03
N PHE A 177 8.20 -15.50 -78.95
CA PHE A 177 7.91 -14.35 -78.07
C PHE A 177 7.87 -13.01 -78.82
N GLU A 178 8.92 -12.68 -79.58
CA GLU A 178 8.97 -11.38 -80.27
C GLU A 178 7.85 -11.22 -81.31
N ALA A 179 7.48 -12.31 -82.00
CA ALA A 179 6.39 -12.30 -82.95
C ALA A 179 5.04 -12.09 -82.26
N ALA A 180 4.79 -12.80 -81.16
CA ALA A 180 3.60 -12.65 -80.34
C ALA A 180 3.50 -11.24 -79.74
N PHE A 181 4.61 -10.68 -79.27
CA PHE A 181 4.66 -9.33 -78.72
C PHE A 181 4.34 -8.27 -79.78
N ARG A 182 4.93 -8.36 -80.98
CA ARG A 182 4.60 -7.46 -82.10
C ARG A 182 3.13 -7.57 -82.51
N GLN A 183 2.58 -8.78 -82.54
CA GLN A 183 1.19 -9.01 -82.86
C GLN A 183 0.25 -8.42 -81.79
N ALA A 184 0.60 -8.57 -80.50
CA ALA A 184 -0.13 -7.98 -79.39
C ALA A 184 -0.17 -6.45 -79.50
N ILE A 185 0.98 -5.82 -79.81
CA ILE A 185 1.05 -4.37 -80.02
C ILE A 185 0.21 -3.94 -81.24
N ALA A 186 0.32 -4.65 -82.37
CA ALA A 186 -0.43 -4.33 -83.58
C ALA A 186 -1.95 -4.42 -83.39
N ASN A 187 -2.40 -5.39 -82.58
CA ASN A 187 -3.80 -5.62 -82.26
C ASN A 187 -4.29 -4.85 -81.03
N LYS A 188 -3.41 -4.04 -80.40
CA LYS A 188 -3.70 -3.28 -79.17
C LYS A 188 -4.20 -4.16 -78.02
N LEU A 189 -3.63 -5.36 -77.89
CA LEU A 189 -3.92 -6.25 -76.78
C LEU A 189 -3.20 -5.77 -75.51
N GLU A 190 -3.87 -5.90 -74.37
CA GLU A 190 -3.33 -5.54 -73.04
C GLU A 190 -2.47 -6.67 -72.45
N SER A 191 -2.58 -7.89 -72.98
CA SER A 191 -1.70 -9.02 -72.67
C SER A 191 -1.56 -9.98 -73.85
N PHE A 192 -0.57 -10.87 -73.79
CA PHE A 192 -0.40 -11.98 -74.74
C PHE A 192 0.23 -13.19 -74.03
N THR A 193 -0.06 -14.39 -74.53
CA THR A 193 0.44 -15.65 -73.94
C THR A 193 1.43 -16.35 -74.86
N VAL A 194 2.52 -16.86 -74.29
CA VAL A 194 3.52 -17.69 -74.98
C VAL A 194 3.95 -18.81 -74.06
N ASN A 195 3.80 -20.07 -74.49
CA ASN A 195 4.08 -21.27 -73.69
C ASN A 195 3.43 -21.20 -72.29
N ASP A 196 2.12 -20.91 -72.25
CA ASP A 196 1.32 -20.78 -71.03
C ASP A 196 1.77 -19.69 -70.05
N THR A 197 2.72 -18.83 -70.45
CA THR A 197 3.13 -17.64 -69.69
C THR A 197 2.43 -16.41 -70.27
N GLU A 198 1.67 -15.71 -69.43
CA GLU A 198 1.04 -14.44 -69.79
C GLU A 198 2.01 -13.27 -69.58
N TYR A 199 2.06 -12.39 -70.58
CA TYR A 199 2.84 -11.16 -70.57
C TYR A 199 1.92 -9.97 -70.73
N THR A 200 2.04 -8.99 -69.84
CA THR A 200 1.23 -7.76 -69.88
C THR A 200 1.92 -6.72 -70.77
N VAL A 201 1.15 -6.06 -71.65
CA VAL A 201 1.64 -5.03 -72.55
C VAL A 201 1.18 -3.67 -72.07
N ILE A 202 2.13 -2.78 -71.73
CA ILE A 202 1.82 -1.43 -71.26
C ILE A 202 2.48 -0.42 -72.20
N LEU A 203 1.67 0.50 -72.72
CA LEU A 203 2.16 1.64 -73.48
C LEU A 203 2.60 2.74 -72.51
N GLN A 204 3.90 3.02 -72.45
CA GLN A 204 4.43 4.14 -71.68
C GLN A 204 5.13 5.14 -72.61
N LYS A 205 4.61 6.36 -72.67
CA LYS A 205 5.03 7.43 -73.58
C LYS A 205 4.94 7.00 -75.07
N LYS A 206 6.05 6.55 -75.66
CA LYS A 206 6.18 6.15 -77.08
C LYS A 206 6.70 4.73 -77.27
N PHE A 207 6.82 3.97 -76.19
CA PHE A 207 7.33 2.60 -76.20
C PHE A 207 6.30 1.67 -75.58
N TYR A 208 6.17 0.48 -76.18
CA TYR A 208 5.41 -0.62 -75.61
C TYR A 208 6.33 -1.48 -74.78
N TYR A 209 5.94 -1.81 -73.56
CA TYR A 209 6.73 -2.66 -72.67
C TYR A 209 5.96 -3.95 -72.40
N ALA A 210 6.66 -5.08 -72.51
CA ALA A 210 6.18 -6.37 -72.06
C ALA A 210 6.68 -6.61 -70.65
N TYR A 211 5.77 -6.97 -69.75
CA TYR A 211 6.05 -7.34 -68.38
C TYR A 211 5.69 -8.80 -68.14
N ILE A 212 6.46 -9.47 -67.30
CA ILE A 212 6.06 -10.74 -66.68
C ILE A 212 5.63 -10.47 -65.24
N SER A 213 4.51 -11.05 -64.84
CA SER A 213 4.01 -10.96 -63.47
C SER A 213 4.74 -11.98 -62.59
N GLN A 214 5.35 -11.53 -61.49
CA GLN A 214 5.94 -12.40 -60.47
C GLN A 214 5.32 -12.13 -59.12
N ILE A 215 4.80 -13.17 -58.47
CA ILE A 215 4.28 -13.06 -57.11
C ILE A 215 5.41 -12.65 -56.17
N VAL A 216 5.19 -11.58 -55.41
CA VAL A 216 6.17 -11.04 -54.46
C VAL A 216 5.68 -11.09 -53.03
N ALA A 217 4.36 -11.02 -52.82
CA ALA A 217 3.78 -11.12 -51.49
C ALA A 217 2.32 -11.57 -51.55
N SER A 218 1.81 -12.08 -50.43
CA SER A 218 0.39 -12.20 -50.14
C SER A 218 0.02 -11.23 -49.02
N ALA A 219 -1.23 -10.80 -49.02
CA ALA A 219 -1.81 -9.89 -48.05
C ALA A 219 -3.09 -10.52 -47.49
N SER A 220 -3.18 -10.72 -46.18
CA SER A 220 -4.33 -11.34 -45.53
C SER A 220 -4.66 -10.74 -44.16
N LEU A 221 -5.93 -10.75 -43.74
CA LEU A 221 -6.31 -10.48 -42.35
C LEU A 221 -6.07 -11.70 -41.44
N ASP A 222 -5.94 -12.89 -42.01
CA ASP A 222 -5.77 -14.12 -41.25
C ASP A 222 -4.37 -14.22 -40.65
N ILE A 223 -4.31 -14.79 -39.44
CA ILE A 223 -3.09 -14.94 -38.67
C ILE A 223 -2.79 -16.43 -38.52
N PHE A 224 -1.53 -16.76 -38.79
CA PHE A 224 -0.97 -18.09 -38.57
C PHE A 224 -0.28 -18.14 -37.21
N ASP A 225 -0.82 -18.96 -36.31
CA ASP A 225 -0.17 -19.32 -35.05
C ASP A 225 0.52 -20.68 -35.23
N TYR A 226 1.85 -20.71 -35.05
CA TYR A 226 2.66 -21.93 -35.22
C TYR A 226 2.94 -22.61 -33.88
N ILE A 227 3.09 -23.92 -33.91
CA ILE A 227 3.24 -24.73 -32.69
C ILE A 227 4.61 -24.60 -32.03
N SER A 228 5.64 -24.39 -32.83
CA SER A 228 6.99 -24.16 -32.34
C SER A 228 7.50 -22.81 -32.85
N SER A 229 8.23 -22.10 -31.98
CA SER A 229 8.99 -20.90 -32.38
C SER A 229 10.12 -21.20 -33.35
N GLU A 230 10.50 -22.48 -33.51
CA GLU A 230 11.49 -22.94 -34.49
C GLU A 230 10.87 -23.24 -35.86
N THR A 231 9.54 -23.27 -35.98
CA THR A 231 8.85 -23.50 -37.25
C THR A 231 9.01 -22.28 -38.15
N VAL A 232 9.55 -22.47 -39.34
CA VAL A 232 9.73 -21.38 -40.32
C VAL A 232 8.42 -21.15 -41.08
N ALA A 233 7.91 -19.93 -41.00
CA ALA A 233 6.79 -19.45 -41.80
C ALA A 233 7.26 -19.16 -43.24
N THR A 234 7.15 -20.14 -44.13
CA THR A 234 7.43 -19.97 -45.57
C THR A 234 6.23 -19.32 -46.27
N PHE A 235 6.52 -18.57 -47.33
CA PHE A 235 5.50 -17.98 -48.18
C PHE A 235 4.68 -19.06 -48.88
N GLU A 236 5.34 -20.09 -49.42
CA GLU A 236 4.66 -21.18 -50.12
C GLU A 236 3.64 -21.88 -49.22
N PHE A 237 4.00 -22.19 -47.97
CA PHE A 237 3.09 -22.77 -46.98
C PHE A 237 1.85 -21.89 -46.74
N GLN A 238 2.05 -20.64 -46.34
CA GLN A 238 0.93 -19.75 -45.98
C GLN A 238 0.02 -19.47 -47.18
N TYR A 239 0.61 -19.31 -48.36
CA TYR A 239 -0.10 -19.09 -49.60
C TYR A 239 -0.94 -20.30 -50.00
N LYS A 240 -0.35 -21.50 -50.00
CA LYS A 240 -1.06 -22.74 -50.34
C LYS A 240 -2.11 -23.12 -49.31
N ALA A 241 -1.86 -22.87 -48.03
CA ALA A 241 -2.83 -23.07 -46.97
C ALA A 241 -4.09 -22.21 -47.18
N GLN A 242 -3.93 -20.89 -47.39
CA GLN A 242 -5.07 -20.00 -47.64
C GLN A 242 -5.81 -20.33 -48.94
N LEU A 243 -5.09 -20.70 -50.00
CA LEU A 243 -5.72 -21.18 -51.23
C LEU A 243 -6.53 -22.46 -51.01
N ALA A 244 -6.02 -23.40 -50.23
CA ALA A 244 -6.72 -24.65 -49.95
C ALA A 244 -7.98 -24.40 -49.12
N VAL A 245 -7.92 -23.48 -48.16
CA VAL A 245 -9.10 -22.98 -47.41
C VAL A 245 -10.12 -22.36 -48.35
N LEU A 246 -9.71 -21.40 -49.19
CA LEU A 246 -10.58 -20.71 -50.16
C LEU A 246 -11.30 -21.70 -51.09
N ASN A 247 -10.60 -22.75 -51.52
CA ASN A 247 -11.13 -23.77 -52.43
C ASN A 247 -11.85 -24.93 -51.70
N ASN A 248 -12.08 -24.84 -50.38
CA ASN A 248 -12.66 -25.90 -49.55
C ASN A 248 -11.95 -27.26 -49.70
N GLN A 249 -10.63 -27.24 -49.86
CA GLN A 249 -9.79 -28.43 -49.90
C GLN A 249 -9.43 -28.88 -48.49
N THR A 250 -9.43 -30.19 -48.26
CA THR A 250 -9.05 -30.78 -46.96
C THR A 250 -7.58 -31.14 -46.87
N THR A 251 -6.83 -31.06 -47.97
CA THR A 251 -5.39 -31.36 -48.01
C THR A 251 -4.67 -30.45 -49.00
N PHE A 252 -3.42 -30.14 -48.72
CA PHE A 252 -2.54 -29.41 -49.63
C PHE A 252 -1.09 -29.85 -49.48
N THR A 253 -0.29 -29.54 -50.49
CA THR A 253 1.17 -29.76 -50.49
C THR A 253 1.86 -28.42 -50.58
N ALA A 254 2.82 -28.17 -49.69
CA ALA A 254 3.68 -27.00 -49.70
C ALA A 254 5.08 -27.38 -49.18
N ASP A 255 6.12 -26.77 -49.74
CA ASP A 255 7.52 -27.03 -49.35
C ASP A 255 7.92 -28.52 -49.43
N GLY A 256 7.27 -29.28 -50.30
CA GLY A 256 7.46 -30.74 -50.43
C GLY A 256 6.85 -31.57 -49.30
N LEU A 257 6.08 -30.98 -48.40
CA LEU A 257 5.35 -31.62 -47.30
C LEU A 257 3.85 -31.67 -47.58
N ASN A 258 3.17 -32.67 -47.02
CA ASN A 258 1.71 -32.82 -47.13
C ASN A 258 1.04 -32.39 -45.83
N PHE A 259 0.00 -31.58 -45.96
CA PHE A 259 -0.78 -31.04 -44.87
C PHE A 259 -2.26 -31.39 -45.03
N GLU A 260 -2.94 -31.53 -43.91
CA GLU A 260 -4.38 -31.69 -43.83
C GLU A 260 -4.98 -30.49 -43.11
N LEU A 261 -6.12 -30.03 -43.63
CA LEU A 261 -6.92 -28.95 -43.10
C LEU A 261 -8.17 -29.53 -42.45
N LYS A 262 -8.43 -29.08 -41.22
CA LYS A 262 -9.67 -29.38 -40.52
C LYS A 262 -10.21 -28.08 -39.96
N GLU A 263 -11.41 -27.71 -40.39
CA GLU A 263 -12.16 -26.63 -39.77
C GLU A 263 -12.85 -27.20 -38.52
N GLU A 264 -12.46 -26.69 -37.36
CA GLU A 264 -13.09 -27.01 -36.08
C GLU A 264 -13.56 -25.71 -35.44
N GLU A 265 -14.88 -25.57 -35.32
CA GLU A 265 -15.52 -24.50 -34.54
C GLU A 265 -15.09 -23.08 -34.94
N GLY A 266 -14.79 -22.86 -36.24
CA GLY A 266 -14.44 -21.58 -36.85
C GLY A 266 -12.92 -21.30 -36.95
N ILE A 267 -12.09 -22.17 -36.39
CA ILE A 267 -10.63 -22.16 -36.54
C ILE A 267 -10.21 -23.23 -37.54
N ILE A 268 -9.21 -22.93 -38.36
CA ILE A 268 -8.65 -23.89 -39.31
C ILE A 268 -7.37 -24.47 -38.73
N LEU A 269 -7.43 -25.74 -38.32
CA LEU A 269 -6.29 -26.51 -37.85
C LEU A 269 -5.54 -27.10 -39.05
N ILE A 270 -4.23 -26.85 -39.11
CA ILE A 270 -3.32 -27.43 -40.10
C ILE A 270 -2.47 -28.48 -39.42
N SER A 271 -2.57 -29.73 -39.88
CA SER A 271 -1.76 -30.85 -39.42
C SER A 271 -0.80 -31.33 -40.50
N GLN A 272 0.47 -31.50 -40.17
CA GLN A 272 1.45 -32.15 -41.03
C GLN A 272 1.22 -33.67 -41.04
N VAL A 273 1.13 -34.26 -42.22
CA VAL A 273 0.95 -35.69 -42.41
C VAL A 273 2.31 -36.36 -42.59
N THR A 274 2.71 -37.18 -41.61
CA THR A 274 3.96 -37.96 -41.63
C THR A 274 3.68 -39.47 -41.65
N ALA A 275 4.69 -40.28 -41.96
CA ALA A 275 4.56 -41.75 -41.92
C ALA A 275 4.22 -42.29 -40.51
N SER A 276 4.50 -41.52 -39.46
CA SER A 276 4.21 -41.82 -38.05
C SER A 276 2.84 -41.32 -37.57
N GLY A 277 2.08 -40.59 -38.40
CA GLY A 277 0.79 -40.01 -38.04
C GLY A 277 0.67 -38.52 -38.37
N LYS A 278 -0.36 -37.90 -37.82
CA LYS A 278 -0.65 -36.46 -37.97
C LYS A 278 -0.09 -35.71 -36.77
N THR A 279 0.68 -34.67 -37.03
CA THR A 279 1.15 -33.74 -35.99
C THR A 279 0.60 -32.36 -36.32
N GLU A 280 -0.01 -31.71 -35.36
CA GLU A 280 -0.46 -30.33 -35.53
C GLU A 280 0.74 -29.45 -35.95
N TYR A 281 0.50 -28.43 -36.77
CA TYR A 281 1.55 -27.59 -37.35
C TYR A 281 1.29 -26.10 -37.14
N ALA A 282 0.08 -25.65 -37.48
CA ALA A 282 -0.35 -24.26 -37.31
C ALA A 282 -1.88 -24.16 -37.23
N THR A 283 -2.37 -23.03 -36.72
CA THR A 283 -3.79 -22.64 -36.82
C THR A 283 -3.95 -21.33 -37.58
N ILE A 284 -5.05 -21.19 -38.32
CA ILE A 284 -5.44 -19.94 -38.98
C ILE A 284 -6.64 -19.35 -38.26
N SER A 285 -6.56 -18.08 -37.86
CA SER A 285 -7.69 -17.36 -37.24
C SER A 285 -7.55 -15.83 -37.40
N ARG A 286 -8.66 -15.10 -37.22
CA ARG A 286 -8.67 -13.62 -37.16
C ARG A 286 -8.38 -13.07 -35.76
N TYR A 287 -8.28 -13.92 -34.76
CA TYR A 287 -8.19 -13.51 -33.36
C TYR A 287 -6.76 -13.63 -32.83
N ILE A 288 -6.27 -12.57 -32.21
CA ILE A 288 -4.98 -12.53 -31.53
C ILE A 288 -5.22 -12.72 -30.04
N VAL A 289 -4.68 -13.81 -29.47
CA VAL A 289 -4.77 -14.10 -28.04
C VAL A 289 -3.44 -13.79 -27.34
N ASN A 290 -3.46 -12.80 -26.45
CA ASN A 290 -2.29 -12.35 -25.69
C ASN A 290 -2.51 -12.50 -24.18
N PRO A 291 -1.48 -12.91 -23.40
CA PRO A 291 -1.55 -12.89 -21.94
C PRO A 291 -1.66 -11.45 -21.42
N ILE A 292 -2.33 -11.25 -20.28
CA ILE A 292 -2.41 -9.92 -19.68
C ILE A 292 -1.08 -9.46 -19.05
N SER A 293 -0.24 -10.41 -18.65
CA SER A 293 1.05 -10.17 -18.01
C SER A 293 2.08 -11.21 -18.43
N SER A 294 3.37 -10.85 -18.40
CA SER A 294 4.46 -11.69 -18.93
C SER A 294 4.73 -12.98 -18.16
N ASP A 295 4.21 -13.10 -16.94
CA ASP A 295 4.25 -14.30 -16.10
C ASP A 295 3.21 -15.37 -16.49
N ILE A 296 2.25 -15.03 -17.36
CA ILE A 296 1.23 -15.96 -17.84
C ILE A 296 1.66 -16.55 -19.18
N PHE A 297 1.81 -17.88 -19.21
CA PHE A 297 2.01 -18.63 -20.44
C PHE A 297 0.67 -19.18 -20.93
N LEU A 298 0.28 -18.81 -22.15
CA LEU A 298 -0.93 -19.33 -22.80
C LEU A 298 -0.55 -20.47 -23.73
N THR A 299 -1.01 -21.68 -23.44
CA THR A 299 -0.84 -22.83 -24.32
C THR A 299 -1.67 -22.64 -25.60
N ILE A 300 -1.35 -23.39 -26.64
CA ILE A 300 -2.06 -23.29 -27.93
C ILE A 300 -3.49 -23.77 -27.77
N GLU A 301 -3.69 -24.87 -27.04
CA GLU A 301 -5.00 -25.43 -26.73
C GLU A 301 -5.87 -24.41 -25.97
N PHE A 302 -5.27 -23.61 -25.07
CA PHE A 302 -5.99 -22.54 -24.41
C PHE A 302 -6.40 -21.43 -25.38
N LYS A 303 -5.47 -21.00 -26.26
CA LYS A 303 -5.76 -19.97 -27.26
C LYS A 303 -6.87 -20.43 -28.20
N ASP A 304 -6.86 -21.69 -28.62
CA ASP A 304 -7.88 -22.25 -29.51
C ASP A 304 -9.23 -22.33 -28.80
N ALA A 305 -9.28 -22.87 -27.57
CA ALA A 305 -10.50 -22.90 -26.77
C ALA A 305 -11.10 -21.49 -26.54
N ALA A 306 -10.25 -20.48 -26.33
CA ALA A 306 -10.65 -19.09 -26.18
C ALA A 306 -11.25 -18.50 -27.48
N LYS A 307 -10.61 -18.77 -28.63
CA LYS A 307 -11.06 -18.31 -29.95
C LYS A 307 -12.40 -18.91 -30.32
N VAL A 308 -12.54 -20.24 -30.19
CA VAL A 308 -13.80 -20.98 -30.37
C VAL A 308 -14.92 -20.37 -29.55
N ALA A 309 -14.68 -20.16 -28.25
CA ALA A 309 -15.70 -19.63 -27.36
C ALA A 309 -16.18 -18.22 -27.77
N ILE A 310 -15.28 -17.40 -28.32
CA ILE A 310 -15.60 -16.07 -28.84
C ILE A 310 -16.42 -16.15 -30.13
N GLU A 311 -16.04 -17.03 -31.07
CA GLU A 311 -16.74 -17.22 -32.35
C GLU A 311 -18.17 -17.74 -32.15
N GLU A 312 -18.35 -18.68 -31.22
CA GLU A 312 -19.68 -19.20 -30.86
C GLU A 312 -20.50 -18.22 -29.98
N GLY A 313 -19.90 -17.10 -29.57
CA GLY A 313 -20.54 -16.10 -28.69
C GLY A 313 -20.82 -16.62 -27.27
N LYS A 314 -20.04 -17.60 -26.80
CA LYS A 314 -20.16 -18.14 -25.44
C LYS A 314 -19.66 -17.10 -24.42
N PRO A 315 -20.40 -16.81 -23.34
CA PRO A 315 -19.97 -15.87 -22.30
C PRO A 315 -18.88 -16.45 -21.37
N LYS A 316 -18.61 -17.76 -21.47
CA LYS A 316 -17.64 -18.48 -20.66
C LYS A 316 -17.22 -19.79 -21.32
N PHE A 317 -16.03 -20.28 -20.97
CA PHE A 317 -15.54 -21.60 -21.38
C PHE A 317 -14.75 -22.25 -20.26
N THR A 318 -14.61 -23.58 -20.31
CA THR A 318 -13.82 -24.34 -19.34
C THR A 318 -12.58 -24.86 -20.03
N PHE A 319 -11.42 -24.71 -19.37
CA PHE A 319 -10.15 -25.23 -19.87
C PHE A 319 -9.37 -25.89 -18.74
N ASN A 320 -8.72 -27.00 -19.05
CA ASN A 320 -7.88 -27.74 -18.11
C ASN A 320 -6.41 -27.42 -18.35
N ASP A 321 -5.81 -26.67 -17.43
CA ASP A 321 -4.41 -26.25 -17.51
C ASP A 321 -3.43 -27.25 -16.86
N GLY A 322 -3.87 -28.50 -16.66
CA GLY A 322 -3.13 -29.54 -15.94
C GLY A 322 -3.30 -29.48 -14.41
N SER A 323 -3.88 -28.40 -13.86
CA SER A 323 -4.24 -28.29 -12.44
C SER A 323 -5.71 -28.60 -12.15
N GLY A 324 -6.47 -29.00 -13.18
CA GLY A 324 -7.92 -29.26 -13.13
C GLY A 324 -8.71 -28.33 -14.05
N ASP A 325 -10.00 -28.61 -14.19
CA ASP A 325 -10.91 -27.82 -15.02
C ASP A 325 -11.17 -26.45 -14.37
N LYS A 326 -10.80 -25.36 -15.06
CA LYS A 326 -11.05 -23.98 -14.64
C LYS A 326 -12.03 -23.30 -15.58
N GLU A 327 -12.96 -22.52 -15.00
CA GLU A 327 -13.91 -21.71 -15.77
C GLU A 327 -13.34 -20.32 -16.03
N TYR A 328 -13.44 -19.88 -17.28
CA TYR A 328 -13.00 -18.58 -17.76
C TYR A 328 -14.21 -17.79 -18.28
N ILE A 329 -14.31 -16.53 -17.87
CA ILE A 329 -15.39 -15.61 -18.23
C ILE A 329 -14.91 -14.70 -19.35
N ILE A 330 -15.72 -14.54 -20.40
CA ILE A 330 -15.42 -13.68 -21.54
C ILE A 330 -16.26 -12.41 -21.42
N GLU A 331 -15.60 -11.25 -21.41
CA GLU A 331 -16.26 -9.96 -21.47
C GLU A 331 -15.73 -9.11 -22.63
N ARG A 332 -16.65 -8.70 -23.51
CA ARG A 332 -16.32 -7.88 -24.69
C ARG A 332 -16.44 -6.39 -24.37
N LYS A 333 -15.40 -5.62 -24.71
CA LYS A 333 -15.41 -4.16 -24.78
C LYS A 333 -14.88 -3.75 -26.16
N ASN A 334 -15.78 -3.30 -27.05
CA ASN A 334 -15.50 -2.98 -28.45
C ASN A 334 -14.94 -4.18 -29.23
N THR A 335 -13.72 -4.08 -29.76
CA THR A 335 -13.01 -5.12 -30.53
C THR A 335 -12.09 -5.99 -29.67
N ILE A 336 -12.11 -5.78 -28.34
CA ILE A 336 -11.27 -6.50 -27.38
C ILE A 336 -12.17 -7.32 -26.47
N TRP A 337 -11.88 -8.61 -26.36
CA TRP A 337 -12.45 -9.51 -25.37
C TRP A 337 -11.45 -9.69 -24.24
N SER A 338 -11.86 -9.42 -23.01
CA SER A 338 -11.09 -9.82 -21.82
C SER A 338 -11.55 -11.19 -21.37
N ILE A 339 -10.60 -12.10 -21.23
CA ILE A 339 -10.80 -13.41 -20.61
C ILE A 339 -10.37 -13.29 -19.16
N ARG A 340 -11.28 -13.58 -18.24
CA ARG A 340 -11.04 -13.53 -16.81
C ARG A 340 -11.14 -14.89 -16.17
N SER A 341 -10.36 -15.10 -15.12
CA SER A 341 -10.44 -16.31 -14.30
C SER A 341 -10.52 -15.94 -12.82
N SER A 342 -11.17 -16.79 -12.04
CA SER A 342 -11.04 -16.75 -10.58
C SER A 342 -9.60 -17.10 -10.21
N ALA A 343 -8.92 -16.17 -9.55
CA ALA A 343 -7.60 -16.37 -9.00
C ALA A 343 -7.65 -16.14 -7.49
N SER A 344 -7.13 -17.10 -6.73
CA SER A 344 -6.92 -16.91 -5.29
C SER A 344 -5.80 -15.90 -5.09
N ALA A 345 -6.14 -14.75 -4.51
CA ALA A 345 -5.19 -13.74 -4.12
C ALA A 345 -5.02 -13.76 -2.61
N LEU A 346 -3.78 -13.71 -2.15
CA LEU A 346 -3.47 -13.57 -0.75
C LEU A 346 -3.58 -12.08 -0.38
N VAL A 347 -4.59 -11.74 0.42
CA VAL A 347 -4.93 -10.37 0.82
C VAL A 347 -4.78 -10.24 2.34
N THR A 348 -4.36 -9.07 2.79
CA THR A 348 -4.27 -8.75 4.21
C THR A 348 -5.67 -8.69 4.85
N LEU A 349 -5.81 -9.13 6.10
CA LEU A 349 -7.06 -9.05 6.86
C LEU A 349 -7.27 -7.61 7.36
N ASP A 350 -7.47 -6.65 6.46
CA ASP A 350 -7.60 -5.24 6.81
C ASP A 350 -8.98 -4.92 7.41
N PHE A 351 -9.01 -4.32 8.60
CA PHE A 351 -10.24 -3.95 9.31
C PHE A 351 -11.26 -5.08 9.46
N ASP A 352 -10.78 -6.30 9.74
CA ASP A 352 -11.62 -7.45 10.00
C ASP A 352 -12.38 -7.27 11.33
N GLN A 353 -13.62 -7.75 11.36
CA GLN A 353 -14.50 -7.57 12.51
C GLN A 353 -14.03 -8.41 13.71
N PRO A 354 -14.41 -8.02 14.95
CA PRO A 354 -14.16 -8.82 16.14
C PRO A 354 -14.63 -10.28 15.97
N SER A 355 -13.72 -11.21 16.23
CA SER A 355 -13.93 -12.65 16.07
C SER A 355 -13.26 -13.42 17.21
N LEU A 356 -13.45 -14.74 17.26
CA LEU A 356 -12.80 -15.57 18.29
C LEU A 356 -11.28 -15.67 18.10
N THR A 357 -10.78 -15.46 16.88
CA THR A 357 -9.34 -15.40 16.60
C THR A 357 -8.77 -14.02 16.89
N HIS A 358 -9.52 -12.96 16.57
CA HIS A 358 -9.15 -11.57 16.82
C HIS A 358 -10.22 -10.89 17.67
N LEU A 359 -10.07 -10.93 19.01
CA LEU A 359 -11.11 -10.52 19.96
C LEU A 359 -11.62 -9.08 19.76
N LEU A 360 -10.76 -8.18 19.28
CA LEU A 360 -11.11 -6.81 18.94
C LEU A 360 -11.01 -6.53 17.44
N GLY A 361 -10.85 -7.56 16.60
CA GLY A 361 -10.63 -7.43 15.17
C GLY A 361 -9.20 -7.05 14.81
N THR A 362 -8.99 -6.68 13.55
CA THR A 362 -7.70 -6.27 13.02
C THR A 362 -7.68 -4.79 12.62
N ASP A 363 -6.49 -4.18 12.64
CA ASP A 363 -6.31 -2.80 12.20
C ASP A 363 -6.20 -2.68 10.67
N GLY A 364 -5.97 -1.47 10.18
CA GLY A 364 -5.85 -1.19 8.74
C GLY A 364 -4.60 -1.76 8.06
N ASN A 365 -3.71 -2.43 8.80
CA ASN A 365 -2.57 -3.16 8.25
C ASN A 365 -2.69 -4.67 8.49
N GLY A 366 -3.86 -5.14 8.92
CA GLY A 366 -4.13 -6.54 9.26
C GLY A 366 -3.43 -7.06 10.50
N MET A 367 -3.10 -6.19 11.45
CA MET A 367 -2.55 -6.62 12.73
C MET A 367 -3.63 -6.70 13.82
N ASP A 368 -3.48 -7.59 14.80
CA ASP A 368 -4.47 -7.79 15.86
C ASP A 368 -4.56 -6.57 16.81
N ILE A 369 -5.76 -5.98 16.96
CA ILE A 369 -5.95 -4.75 17.73
C ILE A 369 -5.71 -4.98 19.22
N LEU A 370 -6.17 -6.10 19.79
CA LEU A 370 -6.04 -6.36 21.23
C LEU A 370 -4.56 -6.47 21.63
N THR A 371 -3.79 -7.20 20.84
CA THR A 371 -2.35 -7.34 20.99
C THR A 371 -1.68 -5.96 20.90
N ARG A 372 -2.01 -5.16 19.89
CA ARG A 372 -1.48 -3.80 19.72
C ARG A 372 -1.86 -2.85 20.86
N LEU A 373 -3.04 -2.99 21.47
CA LEU A 373 -3.41 -2.20 22.65
C LEU A 373 -2.53 -2.51 23.87
N MET A 374 -2.17 -3.78 24.07
CA MET A 374 -1.32 -4.22 25.18
C MET A 374 0.12 -3.72 24.99
N TYR A 375 0.71 -3.96 23.81
CA TYR A 375 2.04 -3.45 23.49
C TYR A 375 2.09 -1.92 23.46
N GLY A 376 1.07 -1.29 22.87
CA GLY A 376 0.92 0.16 22.84
C GLY A 376 0.82 0.80 24.22
N GLY A 377 0.20 0.10 25.16
CA GLY A 377 0.18 0.52 26.56
C GLY A 377 1.55 0.50 27.22
N ARG A 378 2.41 -0.46 26.88
CA ARG A 378 3.81 -0.49 27.38
C ARG A 378 4.55 0.76 26.92
N VAL A 379 4.41 1.10 25.64
CA VAL A 379 5.06 2.26 25.03
C VAL A 379 4.52 3.57 25.62
N SER A 380 3.20 3.77 25.66
CA SER A 380 2.61 5.01 26.20
C SER A 380 2.93 5.21 27.68
N LEU A 381 2.89 4.15 28.51
CA LEU A 381 3.30 4.24 29.92
C LEU A 381 4.80 4.53 30.06
N MET A 382 5.65 3.86 29.30
CA MET A 382 7.11 4.07 29.31
C MET A 382 7.46 5.52 28.96
N ILE A 383 6.85 6.08 27.91
CA ILE A 383 7.04 7.48 27.53
C ILE A 383 6.62 8.40 28.69
N GLY A 384 5.43 8.16 29.27
CA GLY A 384 4.96 8.91 30.43
C GLY A 384 5.97 8.96 31.57
N PHE A 385 6.43 7.79 32.03
CA PHE A 385 7.38 7.69 33.14
C PHE A 385 8.73 8.34 32.82
N ILE A 386 9.32 8.07 31.66
CA ILE A 386 10.65 8.58 31.30
C ILE A 386 10.63 10.11 31.19
N VAL A 387 9.61 10.67 30.53
CA VAL A 387 9.45 12.13 30.41
C VAL A 387 9.32 12.80 31.77
N VAL A 388 8.46 12.26 32.65
CA VAL A 388 8.25 12.82 34.00
C VAL A 388 9.52 12.74 34.84
N ILE A 389 10.30 11.66 34.71
CA ILE A 389 11.59 11.52 35.39
C ILE A 389 12.57 12.59 34.92
N ILE A 390 12.69 12.82 33.60
CA ILE A 390 13.60 13.80 33.01
C ILE A 390 13.22 15.21 33.46
N GLU A 391 11.95 15.61 33.29
CA GLU A 391 11.51 16.97 33.65
C GLU A 391 11.64 17.23 35.15
N THR A 392 11.35 16.22 35.98
CA THR A 392 11.48 16.33 37.44
C THR A 392 12.93 16.43 37.86
N LEU A 393 13.83 15.64 37.27
CA LEU A 393 15.25 15.68 37.60
C LEU A 393 15.86 17.05 37.26
N ILE A 394 15.62 17.56 36.05
CA ILE A 394 16.10 18.88 35.62
C ILE A 394 15.47 19.98 36.49
N GLY A 395 14.16 19.89 36.71
CA GLY A 395 13.40 20.86 37.48
C GLY A 395 13.85 20.95 38.94
N VAL A 396 14.08 19.81 39.60
CA VAL A 396 14.55 19.76 41.00
C VAL A 396 15.95 20.34 41.14
N ILE A 397 16.86 20.02 40.21
CA ILE A 397 18.23 20.53 40.25
C ILE A 397 18.23 22.05 40.04
N LEU A 398 17.62 22.54 38.97
CA LEU A 398 17.64 23.97 38.64
C LEU A 398 16.80 24.80 39.61
N GLY A 399 15.62 24.32 39.98
CA GLY A 399 14.74 24.96 40.96
C GLY A 399 15.36 25.01 42.35
N GLY A 400 16.06 23.94 42.77
CA GLY A 400 16.73 23.91 44.06
C GLY A 400 17.95 24.80 44.15
N ILE A 401 18.75 24.88 43.09
CA ILE A 401 19.86 25.84 43.01
C ILE A 401 19.31 27.28 43.03
N ALA A 402 18.29 27.59 42.21
CA ALA A 402 17.67 28.91 42.15
C ALA A 402 17.10 29.34 43.51
N GLY A 403 16.28 28.49 44.14
CA GLY A 403 15.65 28.79 45.43
C GLY A 403 16.66 28.94 46.58
N TYR A 404 17.74 28.14 46.58
CA TYR A 404 18.72 28.18 47.65
C TYR A 404 19.59 29.45 47.60
N PHE A 405 20.28 29.68 46.47
CA PHE A 405 21.24 30.77 46.35
C PHE A 405 20.57 32.16 46.27
N GLY A 406 19.37 32.24 45.70
CA GLY A 406 18.66 33.51 45.55
C GLY A 406 19.41 34.52 44.66
N LYS A 407 19.01 35.80 44.78
CA LYS A 407 19.69 36.96 44.19
C LYS A 407 19.95 36.78 42.67
N TRP A 408 21.20 36.89 42.23
CA TRP A 408 21.56 36.87 40.81
C TRP A 408 21.44 35.47 40.18
N VAL A 409 21.74 34.40 40.93
CA VAL A 409 21.63 33.00 40.46
C VAL A 409 20.17 32.69 40.16
N ASP A 410 19.31 33.04 41.10
CA ASP A 410 17.87 32.91 40.95
C ASP A 410 17.34 33.69 39.75
N ASN A 411 17.72 34.98 39.63
CA ASN A 411 17.31 35.79 38.49
C ASN A 411 17.79 35.18 37.17
N LEU A 412 19.04 34.74 37.06
CA LEU A 412 19.56 34.11 35.83
C LEU A 412 18.77 32.84 35.46
N LEU A 413 18.57 31.93 36.40
CA LEU A 413 17.85 30.67 36.16
C LEU A 413 16.36 30.90 35.85
N MET A 414 15.73 31.88 36.50
CA MET A 414 14.34 32.24 36.21
C MET A 414 14.20 32.95 34.87
N ARG A 415 15.18 33.73 34.45
CA ARG A 415 15.21 34.28 33.07
C ARG A 415 15.33 33.17 32.04
N LEU A 416 16.14 32.14 32.31
CA LEU A 416 16.20 30.96 31.44
C LEU A 416 14.83 30.26 31.37
N VAL A 417 14.19 30.01 32.51
CA VAL A 417 12.83 29.46 32.58
C VAL A 417 11.82 30.30 31.79
N ASP A 418 11.90 31.62 31.90
CA ASP A 418 10.99 32.53 31.19
C ASP A 418 11.23 32.53 29.67
N VAL A 419 12.48 32.38 29.22
CA VAL A 419 12.81 32.17 27.79
C VAL A 419 12.14 30.90 27.26
N PHE A 420 12.25 29.78 27.98
CA PHE A 420 11.59 28.53 27.58
C PHE A 420 10.06 28.67 27.54
N ASN A 421 9.46 29.29 28.56
CA ASN A 421 8.01 29.49 28.63
C ASN A 421 7.49 30.51 27.61
N SER A 422 8.34 31.39 27.10
CA SER A 422 7.97 32.35 26.05
C SER A 422 7.75 31.68 24.69
N ILE A 423 8.32 30.48 24.49
CA ILE A 423 8.16 29.69 23.27
C ILE A 423 6.95 28.76 23.44
N PRO A 424 5.94 28.82 22.55
CA PRO A 424 4.85 27.86 22.55
C PRO A 424 5.37 26.42 22.32
N SER A 425 5.33 25.59 23.36
CA SER A 425 5.89 24.23 23.31
C SER A 425 5.15 23.33 22.32
N THR A 426 3.82 23.45 22.21
CA THR A 426 3.00 22.61 21.31
C THR A 426 3.35 22.80 19.83
N PRO A 427 3.36 24.03 19.25
CA PRO A 427 3.90 24.26 17.91
C PRO A 427 5.33 23.75 17.72
N LEU A 428 6.22 23.97 18.70
CA LEU A 428 7.60 23.53 18.60
C LEU A 428 7.70 22.02 18.48
N ILE A 429 6.98 21.25 19.30
CA ILE A 429 6.99 19.79 19.26
C ILE A 429 6.38 19.27 17.93
N ILE A 430 5.35 19.93 17.40
CA ILE A 430 4.78 19.61 16.08
C ILE A 430 5.82 19.81 14.97
N ILE A 431 6.53 20.95 14.98
CA ILE A 431 7.58 21.24 14.00
C ILE A 431 8.70 20.20 14.09
N LEU A 432 9.15 19.88 15.31
CA LEU A 432 10.18 18.85 15.52
C LEU A 432 9.70 17.47 15.04
N GLY A 433 8.47 17.07 15.36
CA GLY A 433 7.89 15.81 14.89
C GLY A 433 7.78 15.74 13.36
N ALA A 434 7.40 16.83 12.70
CA ALA A 434 7.34 16.91 11.24
C ALA A 434 8.74 16.88 10.61
N MET A 435 9.72 17.55 11.23
CA MET A 435 11.11 17.52 10.80
C MET A 435 11.71 16.11 10.91
N MET A 436 11.40 15.38 11.99
CA MET A 436 11.82 13.99 12.17
C MET A 436 11.21 13.06 11.12
N ASP A 437 9.97 13.32 10.71
CA ASP A 437 9.30 12.61 9.62
C ASP A 437 9.98 12.88 8.26
N ALA A 438 10.27 14.16 7.97
CA ALA A 438 10.98 14.56 6.75
C ALA A 438 12.38 13.97 6.63
N MET A 439 13.09 13.83 7.77
CA MET A 439 14.41 13.20 7.83
C MET A 439 14.37 11.66 7.80
N ARG A 440 13.17 11.04 7.79
CA ARG A 440 12.98 9.58 7.82
C ARG A 440 13.73 8.91 8.98
N ILE A 441 13.68 9.54 10.16
CA ILE A 441 14.31 8.99 11.37
C ILE A 441 13.67 7.65 11.70
N ASP A 442 14.52 6.67 12.01
CA ASP A 442 14.10 5.34 12.47
C ASP A 442 13.06 5.44 13.61
N PRO A 443 11.96 4.65 13.58
CA PRO A 443 10.89 4.71 14.56
C PRO A 443 11.35 4.57 16.02
N GLN A 444 12.37 3.75 16.30
CA GLN A 444 12.88 3.54 17.66
C GLN A 444 13.63 4.78 18.15
N ILE A 445 14.49 5.34 17.31
CA ILE A 445 15.25 6.57 17.62
C ILE A 445 14.29 7.75 17.79
N ARG A 446 13.27 7.83 16.93
CA ARG A 446 12.21 8.83 17.00
C ARG A 446 11.50 8.81 18.36
N MET A 447 11.15 7.62 18.85
CA MET A 447 10.52 7.48 20.16
C MET A 447 11.42 8.02 21.29
N ILE A 448 12.73 7.74 21.25
CA ILE A 448 13.70 8.26 22.23
C ILE A 448 13.78 9.78 22.15
N TYR A 449 13.86 10.36 20.95
CA TYR A 449 13.88 11.81 20.77
C TYR A 449 12.60 12.48 21.29
N LEU A 450 11.43 11.88 21.06
CA LEU A 450 10.18 12.38 21.63
C LEU A 450 10.23 12.43 23.16
N MET A 451 10.70 11.37 23.82
CA MET A 451 10.86 11.37 25.28
C MET A 451 11.82 12.46 25.77
N LEU A 452 12.96 12.62 25.10
CA LEU A 452 13.95 13.64 25.46
C LEU A 452 13.41 15.06 25.25
N ILE A 453 12.75 15.33 24.13
CA ILE A 453 12.17 16.64 23.80
C ILE A 453 11.06 16.99 24.78
N LEU A 454 10.12 16.08 25.03
CA LEU A 454 9.02 16.32 25.97
C LEU A 454 9.54 16.59 27.39
N GLY A 455 10.48 15.77 27.88
CA GLY A 455 11.06 15.97 29.22
C GLY A 455 11.88 17.26 29.32
N PHE A 456 12.61 17.61 28.26
CA PHE A 456 13.39 18.85 28.18
C PHE A 456 12.53 20.11 28.03
N LEU A 457 11.30 20.00 27.54
CA LEU A 457 10.39 21.14 27.47
C LEU A 457 9.51 21.28 28.73
N GLY A 458 9.32 20.20 29.50
CA GLY A 458 8.48 20.19 30.71
C GLY A 458 9.14 20.70 32.00
N TRP A 459 10.48 20.66 32.11
CA TRP A 459 11.20 21.04 33.34
C TRP A 459 10.95 22.47 33.87
N PRO A 460 10.66 23.52 33.06
CA PRO A 460 10.51 24.88 33.58
C PRO A 460 9.38 25.02 34.62
N TYR A 461 8.30 24.25 34.45
CA TYR A 461 7.18 24.21 35.40
C TYR A 461 7.61 23.65 36.76
N ILE A 462 8.29 22.49 36.76
CA ILE A 462 8.80 21.87 37.98
C ILE A 462 9.86 22.75 38.65
N ALA A 463 10.78 23.36 37.88
CA ALA A 463 11.80 24.27 38.42
C ALA A 463 11.19 25.45 39.18
N ARG A 464 10.15 26.08 38.61
CA ARG A 464 9.47 27.20 39.26
C ARG A 464 8.76 26.79 40.54
N LEU A 465 8.12 25.62 40.54
CA LEU A 465 7.48 25.06 41.73
C LEU A 465 8.49 24.76 42.84
N VAL A 466 9.57 24.03 42.51
CA VAL A 466 10.61 23.65 43.46
C VAL A 466 11.31 24.88 44.04
N ARG A 467 11.61 25.88 43.19
CA ARG A 467 12.16 27.17 43.63
C ARG A 467 11.28 27.81 44.70
N GLY A 468 9.97 27.91 44.45
CA GLY A 468 9.04 28.54 45.39
C GLY A 468 9.01 27.86 46.75
N GLN A 469 9.03 26.52 46.75
CA GLN A 469 9.09 25.72 47.98
C GLN A 469 10.42 25.89 48.71
N ILE A 470 11.54 25.85 47.99
CA ILE A 470 12.86 25.99 48.60
C ILE A 470 13.08 27.39 49.17
N LEU A 471 12.55 28.44 48.54
CA LEU A 471 12.63 29.80 49.08
C LEU A 471 11.95 29.90 50.46
N SER A 472 10.80 29.24 50.63
CA SER A 472 10.08 29.18 51.91
C SER A 472 10.82 28.31 52.95
N LEU A 473 11.29 27.13 52.54
CA LEU A 473 11.97 26.19 53.42
C LEU A 473 13.34 26.70 53.90
N ARG A 474 14.03 27.50 53.09
CA ARG A 474 15.34 28.08 53.45
C ARG A 474 15.25 29.01 54.66
N GLU A 475 14.12 29.68 54.86
CA GLU A 475 13.92 30.62 55.97
C GLU A 475 13.45 29.94 57.27
N GLN A 476 13.31 28.60 57.28
CA GLN A 476 12.88 27.86 58.48
C GLN A 476 14.04 27.59 59.46
N GLU A 477 13.71 27.43 60.74
CA GLU A 477 14.66 27.27 61.85
C GLU A 477 15.63 26.08 61.66
N PHE A 478 15.17 24.98 61.06
CA PHE A 478 16.04 23.81 60.80
C PHE A 478 17.19 24.16 59.85
N MET A 479 17.00 25.14 58.96
CA MET A 479 18.03 25.56 58.02
C MET A 479 19.04 26.49 58.68
N VAL A 480 18.60 27.32 59.63
CA VAL A 480 19.48 28.11 60.51
C VAL A 480 20.38 27.17 61.33
N ALA A 481 19.82 26.10 61.89
CA ALA A 481 20.60 25.09 62.61
C ALA A 481 21.61 24.36 61.71
N ALA A 482 21.21 24.03 60.49
CA ALA A 482 22.10 23.40 59.51
C ALA A 482 23.22 24.35 59.02
N GLU A 483 22.99 25.66 59.01
CA GLU A 483 24.03 26.65 58.75
C GLU A 483 25.00 26.78 59.92
N ALA A 484 24.49 26.85 61.16
CA ALA A 484 25.31 26.91 62.37
C ALA A 484 26.24 25.69 62.55
N THR A 485 25.84 24.53 62.03
CA THR A 485 26.63 23.28 62.06
C THR A 485 27.65 23.16 60.92
N GLY A 486 27.74 24.16 60.03
CA GLY A 486 28.76 24.19 58.96
C GLY A 486 28.55 23.17 57.84
N LEU A 487 27.31 22.71 57.60
CA LEU A 487 27.02 21.78 56.51
C LEU A 487 27.34 22.40 55.14
N SER A 488 27.98 21.62 54.27
CA SER A 488 28.24 22.00 52.88
C SER A 488 26.95 22.29 52.11
N VAL A 489 26.99 23.22 51.15
CA VAL A 489 25.83 23.63 50.33
C VAL A 489 25.10 22.45 49.69
N ASN A 490 25.82 21.51 49.07
CA ASN A 490 25.20 20.35 48.43
C ASN A 490 24.40 19.50 49.42
N ARG A 491 24.89 19.32 50.66
CA ARG A 491 24.13 18.63 51.71
C ARG A 491 22.91 19.44 52.13
N LYS A 492 23.03 20.77 52.30
CA LYS A 492 21.89 21.64 52.63
C LYS A 492 20.77 21.51 51.58
N ILE A 493 21.11 21.57 50.28
CA ILE A 493 20.14 21.43 49.19
C ILE A 493 19.57 20.01 49.12
N PHE A 494 20.41 19.00 48.84
CA PHE A 494 19.91 17.67 48.47
C PHE A 494 19.55 16.76 49.66
N ARG A 495 20.05 17.06 50.87
CA ARG A 495 19.77 16.25 52.06
C ARG A 495 18.78 16.90 53.03
N HIS A 496 18.59 18.22 52.98
CA HIS A 496 17.69 18.92 53.89
C HIS A 496 16.55 19.64 53.16
N LEU A 497 16.80 20.38 52.08
CA LEU A 497 15.75 21.13 51.39
C LEU A 497 14.92 20.25 50.45
N VAL A 498 15.55 19.63 49.45
CA VAL A 498 14.87 18.81 48.43
C VAL A 498 14.00 17.71 49.05
N PRO A 499 14.44 16.95 50.09
CA PRO A 499 13.60 15.94 50.72
C PRO A 499 12.29 16.47 51.31
N ASN A 500 12.26 17.73 51.75
CA ASN A 500 11.03 18.38 52.25
C ASN A 500 10.06 18.77 51.12
N VAL A 501 10.53 18.86 49.87
CA VAL A 501 9.71 19.16 48.68
C VAL A 501 9.18 17.89 48.01
N ILE A 502 9.80 16.72 48.27
CA ILE A 502 9.41 15.42 47.68
C ILE A 502 7.90 15.12 47.77
N PRO A 503 7.19 15.35 48.89
CA PRO A 503 5.75 15.11 48.96
C PRO A 503 4.96 15.83 47.88
N GLN A 504 5.24 17.13 47.68
CA GLN A 504 4.57 17.92 46.65
C GLN A 504 5.01 17.52 45.24
N LEU A 505 6.29 17.17 45.06
CA LEU A 505 6.82 16.68 43.79
C LEU A 505 6.13 15.38 43.37
N ILE A 506 5.92 14.44 44.30
CA ILE A 506 5.23 13.18 44.03
C ILE A 506 3.82 13.45 43.49
N VAL A 507 3.08 14.34 44.14
CA VAL A 507 1.72 14.73 43.72
C VAL A 507 1.72 15.28 42.30
N VAL A 508 2.58 16.28 42.05
CA VAL A 508 2.63 16.98 40.75
C VAL A 508 3.15 16.06 39.64
N SER A 509 4.16 15.25 39.92
CA SER A 509 4.72 14.29 38.96
C SER A 509 3.69 13.24 38.57
N THR A 510 2.88 12.77 39.53
CA THR A 510 1.82 11.79 39.26
C THR A 510 0.76 12.38 38.34
N MET A 511 0.34 13.62 38.58
CA MET A 511 -0.60 14.32 37.68
C MET A 511 0.02 14.59 36.30
N SER A 512 1.33 14.90 36.24
CA SER A 512 2.05 15.15 34.99
C SER A 512 2.05 13.92 34.07
N LEU A 513 2.11 12.70 34.61
CA LEU A 513 2.05 11.46 33.82
C LEU A 513 0.84 11.42 32.89
N GLY A 514 -0.35 11.80 33.39
CA GLY A 514 -1.57 11.87 32.58
C GLY A 514 -1.47 12.90 31.46
N GLY A 515 -0.91 14.09 31.75
CA GLY A 515 -0.72 15.15 30.77
C GLY A 515 0.28 14.78 29.67
N VAL A 516 1.38 14.10 30.03
CA VAL A 516 2.39 13.61 29.08
C VAL A 516 1.80 12.54 28.16
N ILE A 517 1.09 11.55 28.70
CA ILE A 517 0.44 10.50 27.89
C ILE A 517 -0.55 11.11 26.91
N LEU A 518 -1.33 12.10 27.34
CA LEU A 518 -2.25 12.82 26.46
C LEU A 518 -1.51 13.59 25.37
N THR A 519 -0.40 14.24 25.70
CA THR A 519 0.43 14.98 24.73
C THR A 519 1.04 14.05 23.69
N GLU A 520 1.62 12.92 24.12
CA GLU A 520 2.10 11.87 23.20
C GLU A 520 0.98 11.34 22.32
N SER A 521 -0.20 11.10 22.90
CA SER A 521 -1.35 10.58 22.16
C SER A 521 -1.81 11.55 21.08
N VAL A 522 -1.84 12.86 21.37
CA VAL A 522 -2.17 13.90 20.38
C VAL A 522 -1.14 13.92 19.25
N LEU A 523 0.15 13.85 19.56
CA LEU A 523 1.19 13.83 18.53
C LEU A 523 1.10 12.58 17.66
N SER A 524 0.91 11.40 18.26
CA SER A 524 0.76 10.15 17.54
C SER A 524 -0.52 10.11 16.71
N PHE A 525 -1.63 10.67 17.21
CA PHE A 525 -2.85 10.87 16.43
C PHE A 525 -2.63 11.77 15.21
N LEU A 526 -1.81 12.82 15.32
CA LEU A 526 -1.42 13.67 14.19
C LEU A 526 -0.39 13.01 13.25
N GLY A 527 0.04 11.78 13.53
CA GLY A 527 1.10 11.11 12.78
C GLY A 527 2.49 11.72 13.03
N LEU A 528 2.68 12.46 14.12
CA LEU A 528 3.94 13.12 14.50
C LEU A 528 4.62 12.47 15.72
N GLY A 529 3.94 11.56 16.41
CA GLY A 529 4.46 10.83 17.57
C GLY A 529 5.16 9.51 17.20
N VAL A 530 4.79 8.44 17.89
CA VAL A 530 5.31 7.07 17.65
C VAL A 530 4.87 6.57 16.27
N LYS A 531 5.75 5.86 15.57
CA LYS A 531 5.52 5.34 14.20
C LYS A 531 5.59 3.82 14.18
N TYR A 532 4.94 3.24 13.16
CA TYR A 532 5.09 1.83 12.78
C TYR A 532 6.58 1.45 12.69
N PRO A 533 7.01 0.27 13.19
CA PRO A 533 6.20 -0.87 13.64
C PRO A 533 5.60 -0.77 15.06
N PHE A 534 6.10 0.16 15.89
CA PHE A 534 5.65 0.30 17.28
C PHE A 534 4.22 0.80 17.40
N ALA A 535 3.45 0.17 18.28
CA ALA A 535 2.16 0.62 18.73
C ALA A 535 2.31 1.63 19.87
N SER A 536 1.43 2.63 19.88
CA SER A 536 1.10 3.43 21.05
C SER A 536 -0.41 3.67 21.01
N TRP A 537 -1.05 3.95 22.15
CA TRP A 537 -2.50 4.16 22.12
C TRP A 537 -2.89 5.34 21.22
N GLY A 538 -2.06 6.39 21.16
CA GLY A 538 -2.28 7.51 20.24
C GLY A 538 -2.15 7.13 18.77
N ASN A 539 -1.16 6.30 18.41
CA ASN A 539 -0.95 5.89 17.02
C ASN A 539 -2.10 4.96 16.54
N ILE A 540 -2.62 4.09 17.41
CA ILE A 540 -3.79 3.26 17.05
C ILE A 540 -5.00 4.14 16.67
N ILE A 541 -5.18 5.28 17.35
CA ILE A 541 -6.26 6.24 17.05
C ILE A 541 -5.99 7.03 15.75
N ASN A 542 -4.75 7.09 15.25
CA ASN A 542 -4.44 7.77 13.98
C ASN A 542 -5.26 7.22 12.80
N ALA A 543 -5.65 5.94 12.82
CA ALA A 543 -6.51 5.31 11.81
C ALA A 543 -7.85 6.06 11.59
N VAL A 544 -8.34 6.75 12.63
CA VAL A 544 -9.60 7.53 12.63
C VAL A 544 -9.50 8.83 11.84
N SER A 545 -8.28 9.25 11.46
CA SER A 545 -8.10 10.43 10.59
C SER A 545 -8.88 10.32 9.28
N ASN A 546 -9.21 9.10 8.84
CA ASN A 546 -10.17 8.85 7.78
C ASN A 546 -11.60 8.72 8.34
N VAL A 547 -12.50 9.61 7.89
CA VAL A 547 -13.92 9.63 8.30
C VAL A 547 -14.62 8.29 8.06
N PHE A 548 -14.32 7.61 6.95
CA PHE A 548 -14.89 6.28 6.66
C PHE A 548 -14.48 5.26 7.73
N VAL A 549 -13.21 5.29 8.16
CA VAL A 549 -12.70 4.40 9.19
C VAL A 549 -13.31 4.73 10.55
N MET A 550 -13.42 6.02 10.87
CA MET A 550 -14.07 6.49 12.10
C MET A 550 -15.50 5.98 12.24
N THR A 551 -16.28 6.01 11.15
CA THR A 551 -17.69 5.64 11.14
C THR A 551 -17.90 4.13 11.14
N ASN A 552 -17.14 3.37 10.36
CA ASN A 552 -17.40 1.94 10.16
C ASN A 552 -16.61 1.02 11.10
N TYR A 553 -15.44 1.45 11.58
CA TYR A 553 -14.51 0.61 12.35
C TYR A 553 -14.31 1.14 13.77
N TRP A 554 -15.41 1.28 14.51
CA TRP A 554 -15.42 1.78 15.89
C TRP A 554 -14.55 0.96 16.86
N PHE A 555 -14.41 -0.35 16.60
CA PHE A 555 -13.64 -1.29 17.42
C PHE A 555 -12.13 -1.04 17.36
N VAL A 556 -11.63 -0.28 16.38
CA VAL A 556 -10.21 0.10 16.28
C VAL A 556 -9.86 1.16 17.33
N TRP A 557 -10.67 2.21 17.44
CA TRP A 557 -10.27 3.43 18.15
C TRP A 557 -10.91 3.62 19.51
N ILE A 558 -12.14 3.13 19.71
CA ILE A 558 -12.82 3.24 21.00
C ILE A 558 -12.01 2.54 22.11
N PRO A 559 -11.50 1.30 21.93
CA PRO A 559 -10.68 0.65 22.94
C PRO A 559 -9.40 1.43 23.27
N ALA A 560 -8.70 1.95 22.25
CA ALA A 560 -7.49 2.75 22.47
C ALA A 560 -7.78 4.05 23.24
N GLY A 561 -8.85 4.76 22.85
CA GLY A 561 -9.30 5.96 23.56
C GLY A 561 -9.71 5.67 25.00
N PHE A 562 -10.34 4.52 25.24
CA PHE A 562 -10.71 4.06 26.58
C PHE A 562 -9.49 3.74 27.45
N CYS A 563 -8.45 3.11 26.89
CA CYS A 563 -7.19 2.88 27.58
C CYS A 563 -6.51 4.19 28.01
N ILE A 564 -6.48 5.19 27.11
CA ILE A 564 -5.98 6.54 27.44
C ILE A 564 -6.81 7.15 28.57
N LEU A 565 -8.14 7.14 28.44
CA LEU A 565 -9.06 7.73 29.42
C LEU A 565 -8.86 7.13 30.83
N ILE A 566 -8.87 5.79 30.95
CA ILE A 566 -8.67 5.11 32.23
C ILE A 566 -7.30 5.45 32.83
N THR A 567 -6.27 5.46 32.00
CA THR A 567 -4.90 5.71 32.48
C THR A 567 -4.73 7.15 32.96
N VAL A 568 -5.21 8.13 32.19
CA VAL A 568 -5.12 9.55 32.56
C VAL A 568 -5.95 9.85 33.81
N LEU A 569 -7.19 9.34 33.89
CA LEU A 569 -8.01 9.49 35.10
C LEU A 569 -7.39 8.77 36.30
N GLY A 570 -6.81 7.59 36.09
CA GLY A 570 -6.14 6.82 37.13
C GLY A 570 -5.00 7.60 37.77
N PHE A 571 -4.11 8.19 36.97
CA PHE A 571 -3.02 9.01 37.48
C PHE A 571 -3.51 10.29 38.16
N ASN A 572 -4.53 10.97 37.62
CA ASN A 572 -5.10 12.15 38.26
C ASN A 572 -5.70 11.84 39.64
N PHE A 573 -6.47 10.74 39.76
CA PHE A 573 -7.05 10.32 41.03
C PHE A 573 -6.00 9.91 42.06
N ILE A 574 -4.91 9.24 41.63
CA ILE A 574 -3.79 8.93 42.53
C ILE A 574 -3.10 10.23 42.97
N GLY A 575 -2.89 11.18 42.07
CA GLY A 575 -2.31 12.49 42.38
C GLY A 575 -3.11 13.25 43.43
N ASP A 576 -4.43 13.36 43.24
CA ASP A 576 -5.33 14.00 44.22
C ASP A 576 -5.33 13.25 45.55
N GLY A 577 -5.37 11.92 45.52
CA GLY A 577 -5.26 11.09 46.72
C GLY A 577 -3.98 11.31 47.51
N LEU A 578 -2.84 11.44 46.81
CA LEU A 578 -1.55 11.73 47.42
C LEU A 578 -1.53 13.15 48.00
N ARG A 579 -2.13 14.12 47.30
CA ARG A 579 -2.26 15.51 47.78
C ARG A 579 -2.99 15.57 49.11
N ASP A 580 -4.16 14.94 49.17
CA ASP A 580 -4.98 14.87 50.39
C ASP A 580 -4.26 14.13 51.52
N ALA A 581 -3.50 13.08 51.19
CA ALA A 581 -2.76 12.30 52.16
C ALA A 581 -1.60 13.10 52.80
N PHE A 582 -0.92 13.92 51.99
CA PHE A 582 0.19 14.77 52.43
C PHE A 582 -0.26 16.07 53.12
N ASP A 583 -1.51 16.52 52.96
CA ASP A 583 -2.02 17.71 53.66
C ASP A 583 -2.27 17.40 55.16
N PRO A 584 -1.53 18.03 56.11
CA PRO A 584 -1.74 17.80 57.54
C PRO A 584 -3.00 18.48 58.09
N LYS A 585 -3.56 19.49 57.41
CA LYS A 585 -4.61 20.39 57.92
C LYS A 585 -6.04 19.96 57.60
N MET A 586 -6.25 19.00 56.69
CA MET A 586 -7.60 18.64 56.21
C MET A 586 -8.52 17.96 57.24
N LYS A 587 -8.04 17.52 58.41
CA LYS A 587 -8.87 16.90 59.47
C LYS A 587 -8.36 17.23 60.88
N ARG A 588 -8.21 18.52 61.19
CA ARG A 588 -8.23 18.96 62.59
C ARG A 588 -9.55 19.61 62.91
#